data_AF-A0A8D8JSJ5-F1
#
_entry.id   AF-A0A8D8JSJ5-F1
#
_cell.length_a   1.000
_cell.length_b   1.000
_cell.length_c   1.000
_cell.angle_alpha   90.00
_cell.angle_beta   90.00
_cell.angle_gamma   90.00
#
_symmetry.space_group_name_H-M   'P 1'
#
loop_
_entity.id
_entity.type
_entity.pdbx_description
1 polymer ?
#
loop_
_entity_poly.entity_id
_entity_poly.type
_entity_poly.pdbx_seq_one_letter_code
_entity_poly.pdbx_strand_id
1 'polypeptide(L)'
;MKRTFKEHLDLLENTIEEERHTLRSVASKKWDDLYTRRAVNERIKMKQEKERSEFFRNEIDRIEQEHIEITRATRIRLEQDNQALEIELQKVKTNTTLNSEKLDYNFQVLKKREDENLMVRNAQKRRLTKLNETIFVLRRKIKDVQMSCLIETEKLSSDILKLRANISHMTTKVNTFAEVNDRKYQCVWQMNKDECLNVLKSALEIDQILVEQHLGLKWQAPVIPDEYIQKLPEKRELLRTDTLSGQSPNSLSIVSFDDSNECNQIINTLQVVLKQAGFLIDKTAIKLIEKYAEEEKHIVCLDNVFNALGISNWDDLRKLKDRFEEIMKCRQYGLNDTSSKTDDSIMPKSDYSDEQF
;
A
#
# COMPACT_ATOMS: atom_id res chain seq x y z
N MET A 1 -181.81 -0.13 -37.96
CA MET A 1 -181.08 -1.32 -37.48
C MET A 1 -179.83 -1.68 -38.29
N LYS A 2 -179.85 -1.79 -39.63
CA LYS A 2 -178.65 -2.20 -40.39
C LYS A 2 -177.47 -1.21 -40.39
N ARG A 3 -177.69 0.09 -40.10
CA ARG A 3 -176.66 1.14 -40.07
C ARG A 3 -175.87 1.18 -38.75
N THR A 4 -176.57 1.03 -37.63
CA THR A 4 -175.97 0.98 -36.28
C THR A 4 -175.10 -0.26 -36.08
N PHE A 5 -175.52 -1.43 -36.60
CA PHE A 5 -174.66 -2.63 -36.56
C PHE A 5 -173.39 -2.50 -37.42
N LYS A 6 -173.45 -1.72 -38.51
CA LYS A 6 -172.27 -1.45 -39.34
C LYS A 6 -171.31 -0.50 -38.63
N GLU A 7 -171.83 0.55 -38.00
CA GLU A 7 -171.04 1.45 -37.15
C GLU A 7 -170.40 0.73 -35.96
N HIS A 8 -171.11 -0.21 -35.32
CA HIS A 8 -170.54 -1.03 -34.24
C HIS A 8 -169.49 -2.05 -34.74
N LEU A 9 -169.65 -2.61 -35.94
CA LEU A 9 -168.65 -3.48 -36.57
C LEU A 9 -167.39 -2.69 -36.96
N ASP A 10 -167.56 -1.51 -37.56
CA ASP A 10 -166.45 -0.62 -37.91
C ASP A 10 -165.71 -0.15 -36.65
N LEU A 11 -166.41 0.14 -35.55
CA LEU A 11 -165.79 0.47 -34.26
C LEU A 11 -165.01 -0.72 -33.71
N LEU A 12 -165.55 -1.94 -33.77
CA LEU A 12 -164.88 -3.14 -33.28
C LEU A 12 -163.65 -3.50 -34.12
N GLU A 13 -163.75 -3.38 -35.46
CA GLU A 13 -162.63 -3.55 -36.38
C GLU A 13 -161.53 -2.52 -36.12
N ASN A 14 -161.90 -1.25 -35.90
CA ASN A 14 -160.94 -0.20 -35.51
C ASN A 14 -160.29 -0.50 -34.16
N THR A 15 -161.04 -0.96 -33.15
CA THR A 15 -160.45 -1.33 -31.85
C THR A 15 -159.51 -2.53 -31.96
N ILE A 16 -159.83 -3.53 -32.78
CA ILE A 16 -158.95 -4.69 -33.02
C ILE A 16 -157.69 -4.25 -33.78
N GLU A 17 -157.82 -3.34 -34.75
CA GLU A 17 -156.67 -2.83 -35.49
C GLU A 17 -155.79 -1.95 -34.60
N GLU A 18 -156.37 -1.17 -33.69
CA GLU A 18 -155.66 -0.42 -32.64
C GLU A 18 -154.94 -1.35 -31.65
N GLU A 19 -155.59 -2.42 -31.17
CA GLU A 19 -154.96 -3.44 -30.33
C GLU A 19 -153.81 -4.16 -31.06
N ARG A 20 -154.00 -4.49 -32.34
CA ARG A 20 -152.95 -5.08 -33.18
C ARG A 20 -151.82 -4.10 -33.43
N HIS A 21 -152.11 -2.81 -33.59
CA HIS A 21 -151.10 -1.78 -33.77
C HIS A 21 -150.32 -1.57 -32.48
N THR A 22 -150.98 -1.49 -31.33
CA THR A 22 -150.33 -1.35 -30.02
C THR A 22 -149.47 -2.58 -29.69
N LEU A 23 -149.96 -3.81 -29.93
CA LEU A 23 -149.16 -5.03 -29.76
C LEU A 23 -147.95 -5.07 -30.72
N ARG A 24 -148.13 -4.72 -32.00
CA ARG A 24 -147.01 -4.61 -32.96
C ARG A 24 -146.01 -3.53 -32.53
N SER A 25 -146.48 -2.39 -32.05
CA SER A 25 -145.63 -1.30 -31.57
C SER A 25 -144.82 -1.71 -30.32
N VAL A 26 -145.46 -2.36 -29.35
CA VAL A 26 -144.80 -2.87 -28.14
C VAL A 26 -143.79 -3.96 -28.49
N ALA A 27 -144.13 -4.88 -29.40
CA ALA A 27 -143.20 -5.89 -29.87
C ALA A 27 -142.00 -5.28 -30.61
N SER A 28 -142.23 -4.33 -31.52
CA SER A 28 -141.16 -3.59 -32.21
C SER A 28 -140.23 -2.90 -31.23
N LYS A 29 -140.78 -2.14 -30.27
CA LYS A 29 -140.01 -1.46 -29.22
C LYS A 29 -139.17 -2.44 -28.39
N LYS A 30 -139.72 -3.60 -28.03
CA LYS A 30 -138.97 -4.64 -27.30
C LYS A 30 -137.81 -5.20 -28.13
N TRP A 31 -138.01 -5.42 -29.43
CA TRP A 31 -136.93 -5.83 -30.33
C TRP A 31 -135.88 -4.74 -30.46
N ASP A 32 -136.28 -3.49 -30.66
CA ASP A 32 -135.39 -2.34 -30.74
C ASP A 32 -134.56 -2.18 -29.45
N ASP A 33 -135.17 -2.35 -28.27
CA ASP A 33 -134.49 -2.34 -26.97
C ASP A 33 -133.48 -3.49 -26.83
N LEU A 34 -133.82 -4.69 -27.31
CA LEU A 34 -132.88 -5.82 -27.30
C LEU A 34 -131.71 -5.59 -28.25
N TYR A 35 -131.95 -5.04 -29.44
CA TYR A 35 -130.90 -4.71 -30.40
C TYR A 35 -130.00 -3.59 -29.89
N THR A 36 -130.55 -2.54 -29.28
CA THR A 36 -129.75 -1.47 -28.68
C THR A 36 -128.93 -1.97 -27.51
N ARG A 37 -129.49 -2.78 -26.61
CA ARG A 37 -128.73 -3.41 -25.50
C ARG A 37 -127.62 -4.32 -26.00
N ARG A 38 -127.89 -5.13 -27.04
CA ARG A 38 -126.89 -5.99 -27.66
C ARG A 38 -125.77 -5.14 -28.28
N ALA A 39 -126.10 -4.11 -29.05
CA ALA A 39 -125.13 -3.22 -29.68
C ALA A 39 -124.25 -2.50 -28.63
N VAL A 40 -124.83 -2.04 -27.52
CA VAL A 40 -124.08 -1.42 -26.42
C VAL A 40 -123.16 -2.44 -25.75
N ASN A 41 -123.64 -3.65 -25.45
CA ASN A 41 -122.82 -4.70 -24.84
C ASN A 41 -121.69 -5.15 -25.77
N GLU A 42 -121.93 -5.28 -27.08
CA GLU A 42 -120.91 -5.57 -28.07
C GLU A 42 -119.87 -4.45 -28.12
N ARG A 43 -120.27 -3.17 -28.12
CA ARG A 43 -119.35 -2.04 -28.05
C ARG A 43 -118.50 -2.06 -26.78
N ILE A 44 -119.08 -2.36 -25.62
CA ILE A 44 -118.34 -2.44 -24.35
C ILE A 44 -117.32 -3.58 -24.40
N LYS A 45 -117.70 -4.77 -24.87
CA LYS A 45 -116.78 -5.91 -25.02
C LYS A 45 -115.62 -5.59 -25.96
N MET A 46 -115.92 -5.00 -27.13
CA MET A 46 -114.90 -4.57 -28.08
C MET A 46 -113.95 -3.54 -27.47
N LYS A 47 -114.48 -2.62 -26.65
CA LYS A 47 -113.66 -1.62 -25.95
C LYS A 47 -112.74 -2.27 -24.92
N GLN A 48 -113.25 -3.17 -24.09
CA GLN A 48 -112.46 -3.89 -23.09
C GLN A 48 -111.37 -4.76 -23.72
N GLU A 49 -111.68 -5.44 -24.82
CA GLU A 49 -110.71 -6.24 -25.56
C GLU A 49 -109.61 -5.36 -26.16
N LYS A 50 -109.99 -4.21 -26.73
CA LYS A 50 -109.04 -3.22 -27.22
C LYS A 50 -108.16 -2.67 -26.09
N GLU A 51 -108.74 -2.25 -24.97
CA GLU A 51 -108.01 -1.74 -23.80
C GLU A 51 -107.03 -2.79 -23.25
N ARG A 52 -107.44 -4.06 -23.18
CA ARG A 52 -106.56 -5.17 -22.77
C ARG A 52 -105.44 -5.40 -23.78
N SER A 53 -105.75 -5.37 -25.07
CA SER A 53 -104.74 -5.52 -26.13
C SER A 53 -103.74 -4.36 -26.14
N GLU A 54 -104.21 -3.13 -25.91
CA GLU A 54 -103.36 -1.95 -25.78
C GLU A 54 -102.48 -2.03 -24.53
N PHE A 55 -103.02 -2.47 -23.39
CA PHE A 55 -102.23 -2.71 -22.18
C PHE A 55 -101.10 -3.72 -22.42
N PHE A 56 -101.40 -4.87 -23.01
CA PHE A 56 -100.37 -5.87 -23.31
C PHE A 56 -99.35 -5.38 -24.33
N ARG A 57 -99.78 -4.59 -25.33
CA ARG A 57 -98.86 -3.98 -26.29
C ARG A 57 -97.89 -3.03 -25.60
N ASN A 58 -98.39 -2.13 -24.76
CA ASN A 58 -97.56 -1.18 -24.03
C ASN A 58 -96.57 -1.88 -23.10
N GLU A 59 -96.98 -2.97 -22.45
CA GLU A 59 -96.08 -3.73 -21.58
C GLU A 59 -95.00 -4.46 -22.37
N ILE A 60 -95.34 -5.02 -23.54
CA ILE A 60 -94.36 -5.61 -24.47
C ILE A 60 -93.36 -4.53 -24.92
N ASP A 61 -93.85 -3.39 -25.38
CA ASP A 61 -93.00 -2.28 -25.86
C ASP A 61 -92.04 -1.80 -24.75
N ARG A 62 -92.52 -1.74 -23.51
CA ARG A 62 -91.69 -1.38 -22.34
C ARG A 62 -90.60 -2.41 -22.09
N ILE A 63 -90.95 -3.70 -22.04
CA ILE A 63 -89.99 -4.78 -21.80
C ILE A 63 -88.94 -4.83 -22.93
N GLU A 64 -89.36 -4.62 -24.18
CA GLU A 64 -88.45 -4.54 -25.32
C GLU A 64 -87.46 -3.37 -25.17
N GLN A 65 -87.94 -2.18 -24.78
CA GLN A 65 -87.08 -1.03 -24.52
C GLN A 65 -86.08 -1.30 -23.39
N GLU A 66 -86.54 -1.84 -22.25
CA GLU A 66 -85.68 -2.20 -21.13
C GLU A 66 -84.61 -3.22 -21.55
N HIS A 67 -84.96 -4.24 -22.35
CA HIS A 67 -84.01 -5.21 -22.88
C HIS A 67 -83.00 -4.60 -23.86
N ILE A 68 -83.44 -3.69 -24.74
CA ILE A 68 -82.55 -2.97 -25.65
C ILE A 68 -81.57 -2.11 -24.86
N GLU A 69 -82.03 -1.42 -23.82
CA GLU A 69 -81.21 -0.58 -22.95
C GLU A 69 -80.18 -1.39 -22.18
N ILE A 70 -80.58 -2.51 -21.55
CA ILE A 70 -79.66 -3.40 -20.84
C ILE A 70 -78.62 -3.97 -21.81
N THR A 71 -79.04 -4.41 -23.00
CA THR A 71 -78.12 -4.95 -24.01
C THR A 71 -77.13 -3.89 -24.49
N ARG A 72 -77.61 -2.65 -24.70
CA ARG A 72 -76.74 -1.53 -25.07
C ARG A 72 -75.77 -1.17 -23.96
N ALA A 73 -76.23 -1.09 -22.71
CA ALA A 73 -75.40 -0.76 -21.55
C ALA A 73 -74.32 -1.83 -21.32
N THR A 74 -74.69 -3.11 -21.39
CA THR A 74 -73.74 -4.22 -21.27
C THR A 74 -72.73 -4.24 -22.42
N ARG A 75 -73.15 -3.96 -23.66
CA ARG A 75 -72.26 -3.79 -24.81
C ARG A 75 -71.25 -2.67 -24.59
N ILE A 76 -71.71 -1.48 -24.21
CA ILE A 76 -70.83 -0.32 -23.98
C ILE A 76 -69.81 -0.63 -22.88
N ARG A 77 -70.24 -1.27 -21.78
CA ARG A 77 -69.33 -1.67 -20.70
C ARG A 77 -68.26 -2.65 -21.19
N LEU A 78 -68.66 -3.69 -21.94
CA LEU A 78 -67.71 -4.65 -22.49
C LEU A 78 -66.76 -4.01 -23.50
N GLU A 79 -67.23 -3.07 -24.32
CA GLU A 79 -66.38 -2.29 -25.24
C GLU A 79 -65.37 -1.42 -24.47
N GLN A 80 -65.78 -0.78 -23.37
CA GLN A 80 -64.89 -0.01 -22.50
C GLN A 80 -63.84 -0.89 -21.82
N ASP A 81 -64.25 -2.04 -21.27
CA ASP A 81 -63.33 -3.00 -20.65
C ASP A 81 -62.33 -3.54 -21.68
N ASN A 82 -62.78 -3.84 -22.90
CA ASN A 82 -61.91 -4.29 -23.99
C ASN A 82 -60.90 -3.20 -24.40
N GLN A 83 -61.35 -1.95 -24.54
CA GLN A 83 -60.44 -0.82 -24.81
C GLN A 83 -59.40 -0.62 -23.70
N ALA A 84 -59.79 -0.75 -22.43
CA ALA A 84 -58.86 -0.65 -21.31
C ALA A 84 -57.81 -1.78 -21.35
N LEU A 85 -58.24 -3.01 -21.64
CA LEU A 85 -57.34 -4.15 -21.80
C LEU A 85 -56.39 -4.00 -22.98
N GLU A 86 -56.86 -3.46 -24.11
CA GLU A 86 -56.02 -3.17 -25.27
C GLU A 86 -54.92 -2.14 -24.96
N ILE A 87 -55.26 -1.08 -24.22
CA ILE A 87 -54.30 -0.06 -23.80
C ILE A 87 -53.23 -0.66 -22.87
N GLU A 88 -53.64 -1.44 -21.86
CA GLU A 88 -52.68 -2.09 -20.96
C GLU A 88 -51.83 -3.13 -21.68
N LEU A 89 -52.39 -3.89 -22.62
CA LEU A 89 -51.63 -4.81 -23.46
C LEU A 89 -50.58 -4.09 -24.31
N GLN A 90 -50.95 -2.96 -24.92
CA GLN A 90 -50.02 -2.15 -25.70
C GLN A 90 -48.92 -1.54 -24.82
N LYS A 91 -49.25 -1.07 -23.61
CA LYS A 91 -48.29 -0.59 -22.63
C LYS A 91 -47.30 -1.68 -22.20
N VAL A 92 -47.78 -2.88 -21.90
CA VAL A 92 -46.91 -4.03 -21.58
C VAL A 92 -46.00 -4.36 -22.76
N LYS A 93 -46.52 -4.37 -23.99
CA LYS A 93 -45.73 -4.62 -25.20
C LYS A 93 -44.62 -3.58 -25.40
N THR A 94 -44.93 -2.29 -25.25
CA THR A 94 -43.92 -1.21 -25.35
C THR A 94 -42.89 -1.30 -24.23
N ASN A 95 -43.28 -1.65 -23.01
CA ASN A 95 -42.34 -1.81 -21.90
C ASN A 95 -41.41 -3.01 -22.10
N THR A 96 -41.94 -4.15 -22.55
CA THR A 96 -41.12 -5.35 -22.82
C THR A 96 -40.12 -5.11 -23.95
N THR A 97 -40.52 -4.43 -25.02
CA THR A 97 -39.60 -4.07 -26.12
C THR A 97 -38.49 -3.13 -25.64
N LEU A 98 -38.83 -2.07 -24.89
CA LEU A 98 -37.85 -1.17 -24.28
C LEU A 98 -36.89 -1.90 -23.31
N ASN A 99 -37.42 -2.81 -22.49
CA ASN A 99 -36.60 -3.58 -21.56
C ASN A 99 -35.68 -4.57 -22.29
N SER A 100 -36.11 -5.14 -23.42
CA SER A 100 -35.25 -5.92 -24.31
C SER A 100 -34.09 -5.08 -24.83
N GLU A 101 -34.36 -3.89 -25.37
CA GLU A 101 -33.31 -2.98 -25.88
C GLU A 101 -32.35 -2.53 -24.78
N LYS A 102 -32.85 -2.25 -23.57
CA LYS A 102 -32.00 -1.94 -22.41
C LYS A 102 -31.11 -3.10 -22.02
N LEU A 103 -31.62 -4.33 -22.07
CA LEU A 103 -30.84 -5.53 -21.78
C LEU A 103 -29.76 -5.76 -22.84
N ASP A 104 -30.10 -5.57 -24.12
CA ASP A 104 -29.14 -5.66 -25.24
C ASP A 104 -28.04 -4.60 -25.11
N TYR A 105 -28.39 -3.37 -24.77
CA TYR A 105 -27.42 -2.31 -24.49
C TYR A 105 -26.51 -2.67 -23.31
N ASN A 106 -27.08 -3.08 -22.18
CA ASN A 106 -26.32 -3.49 -21.01
C ASN A 106 -25.37 -4.66 -21.34
N PHE A 107 -25.84 -5.63 -22.10
CA PHE A 107 -25.03 -6.75 -22.57
C PHE A 107 -23.86 -6.28 -23.43
N GLN A 108 -24.10 -5.38 -24.39
CA GLN A 108 -23.03 -4.81 -25.22
C GLN A 108 -21.99 -4.04 -24.40
N VAL A 109 -22.43 -3.24 -23.43
CA VAL A 109 -21.52 -2.51 -22.53
C VAL A 109 -20.69 -3.48 -21.68
N LEU A 110 -21.32 -4.52 -21.12
CA LEU A 110 -20.62 -5.55 -20.36
C LEU A 110 -19.60 -6.29 -21.23
N LYS A 111 -19.98 -6.63 -22.46
CA LYS A 111 -19.09 -7.27 -23.44
C LYS A 111 -17.88 -6.39 -23.76
N LYS A 112 -18.10 -5.09 -24.00
CA LYS A 112 -17.00 -4.13 -24.24
C LYS A 112 -16.07 -4.00 -23.03
N ARG A 113 -16.63 -3.92 -21.82
CA ARG A 113 -15.83 -3.93 -20.58
C ARG A 113 -15.05 -5.22 -20.41
N GLU A 114 -15.61 -6.36 -20.76
CA GLU A 114 -14.91 -7.65 -20.70
C GLU A 114 -13.77 -7.73 -21.72
N ASP A 115 -13.98 -7.27 -22.95
CA ASP A 115 -12.95 -7.16 -23.98
C ASP A 115 -11.81 -6.22 -23.53
N GLU A 116 -12.14 -5.04 -23.00
CA GLU A 116 -11.17 -4.09 -22.44
C GLU A 116 -10.40 -4.69 -21.26
N ASN A 117 -11.09 -5.32 -20.31
CA ASN A 117 -10.46 -5.99 -19.17
C ASN A 117 -9.57 -7.16 -19.62
N LEU A 118 -9.96 -7.90 -20.66
CA LEU A 118 -9.14 -8.95 -21.25
C LEU A 118 -7.87 -8.35 -21.89
N MET A 119 -7.98 -7.24 -22.63
CA MET A 119 -6.83 -6.54 -23.20
C MET A 119 -5.87 -6.04 -22.11
N VAL A 120 -6.38 -5.42 -21.05
CA VAL A 120 -5.57 -4.93 -19.92
C VAL A 120 -4.88 -6.10 -19.20
N ARG A 121 -5.61 -7.18 -18.89
CA ARG A 121 -5.04 -8.39 -18.28
C ARG A 121 -3.94 -9.01 -19.15
N ASN A 122 -4.15 -9.08 -20.46
CA ASN A 122 -3.14 -9.58 -21.39
C ASN A 122 -1.91 -8.67 -21.46
N ALA A 123 -2.09 -7.35 -21.46
CA ALA A 123 -0.98 -6.40 -21.42
C ALA A 123 -0.18 -6.51 -20.11
N GLN A 124 -0.86 -6.62 -18.97
CA GLN A 124 -0.25 -6.84 -17.66
C GLN A 124 0.50 -8.18 -17.61
N LYS A 125 -0.10 -9.26 -18.13
CA LYS A 125 0.55 -10.58 -18.21
C LYS A 125 1.84 -10.52 -19.05
N ARG A 126 1.82 -9.85 -20.20
CA ARG A 126 3.04 -9.63 -21.03
C ARG A 126 4.10 -8.84 -20.27
N ARG A 127 3.72 -7.78 -19.55
CA ARG A 127 4.65 -6.99 -18.72
C ARG A 127 5.26 -7.84 -17.61
N LEU A 128 4.44 -8.66 -16.96
CA LEU A 128 4.88 -9.58 -15.91
C LEU A 128 5.88 -10.61 -16.45
N THR A 129 5.60 -11.20 -17.62
CA THR A 129 6.53 -12.15 -18.26
C THR A 129 7.88 -11.50 -18.56
N LYS A 130 7.88 -10.28 -19.14
CA LYS A 130 9.13 -9.53 -19.39
C LYS A 130 9.90 -9.25 -18.09
N LEU A 131 9.21 -8.84 -17.03
CA LEU A 131 9.84 -8.60 -15.73
C LEU A 131 10.45 -9.90 -15.18
N ASN A 132 9.72 -11.02 -15.25
CA ASN A 132 10.21 -12.32 -14.82
C ASN A 132 11.44 -12.78 -15.61
N GLU A 133 11.47 -12.55 -16.92
CA GLU A 133 12.66 -12.78 -17.76
C GLU A 133 13.84 -11.92 -17.28
N THR A 134 13.64 -10.63 -17.02
CA THR A 134 14.71 -9.76 -16.50
C THR A 134 15.22 -10.23 -15.13
N ILE A 135 14.31 -10.65 -14.23
CA ILE A 135 14.67 -11.20 -12.92
C ILE A 135 15.48 -12.48 -13.09
N PHE A 136 15.08 -13.37 -13.99
CA PHE A 136 15.81 -14.61 -14.27
C PHE A 136 17.22 -14.32 -14.81
N VAL A 137 17.33 -13.40 -15.76
CA VAL A 137 18.63 -12.96 -16.31
C VAL A 137 19.51 -12.33 -15.23
N LEU A 138 18.97 -11.45 -14.39
CA LEU A 138 19.72 -10.83 -13.29
C LEU A 138 20.18 -11.86 -12.25
N ARG A 139 19.30 -12.79 -11.87
CA ARG A 139 19.65 -13.91 -10.97
C ARG A 139 20.77 -14.77 -11.54
N ARG A 140 20.74 -15.05 -12.85
CA ARG A 140 21.82 -15.77 -13.53
C ARG A 140 23.12 -14.98 -13.49
N LYS A 141 23.10 -13.69 -13.85
CA LYS A 141 24.28 -12.80 -13.79
C LYS A 141 24.89 -12.73 -12.39
N ILE A 142 24.06 -12.64 -11.34
CA ILE A 142 24.53 -12.64 -9.95
C ILE A 142 25.28 -13.94 -9.64
N LYS A 143 24.71 -15.10 -10.02
CA LYS A 143 25.37 -16.39 -9.83
C LYS A 143 26.69 -16.50 -10.59
N ASP A 144 26.71 -16.03 -11.84
CA ASP A 144 27.90 -16.05 -12.69
C ASP A 144 29.02 -15.18 -12.07
N VAL A 145 28.69 -13.95 -11.62
CA VAL A 145 29.64 -13.05 -10.95
C VAL A 145 30.11 -13.62 -9.62
N GLN A 146 29.22 -14.21 -8.82
CA GLN A 146 29.60 -14.88 -7.57
C GLN A 146 30.60 -16.02 -7.83
N MET A 147 30.35 -16.83 -8.85
CA MET A 147 31.27 -17.91 -9.24
C MET A 147 32.62 -17.37 -9.70
N SER A 148 32.64 -16.35 -10.57
CA SER A 148 33.89 -15.72 -11.02
C SER A 148 34.67 -15.11 -9.87
N CYS A 149 34.00 -14.43 -8.94
CA CYS A 149 34.62 -13.86 -7.74
C CYS A 149 35.23 -14.95 -6.85
N LEU A 150 34.51 -16.05 -6.60
CA LEU A 150 35.05 -17.18 -5.84
C LEU A 150 36.33 -17.74 -6.48
N ILE A 151 36.31 -17.99 -7.80
CA ILE A 151 37.48 -18.47 -8.54
C ILE A 151 38.65 -17.49 -8.45
N GLU A 152 38.39 -16.18 -8.57
CA GLU A 152 39.42 -15.15 -8.47
C GLU A 152 40.01 -15.08 -7.06
N THR A 153 39.19 -15.13 -6.02
CA THR A 153 39.64 -15.15 -4.62
C THR A 153 40.48 -16.39 -4.31
N GLU A 154 40.13 -17.56 -4.84
CA GLU A 154 40.91 -18.79 -4.69
C GLU A 154 42.27 -18.67 -5.40
N LYS A 155 42.28 -18.12 -6.62
CA LYS A 155 43.50 -17.85 -7.38
C LYS A 155 44.44 -16.89 -6.63
N LEU A 156 43.92 -15.75 -6.19
CA LEU A 156 44.66 -14.75 -5.40
C LEU A 156 45.21 -15.37 -4.10
N SER A 157 44.40 -16.18 -3.42
CA SER A 157 44.83 -16.90 -2.21
C SER A 157 45.97 -17.86 -2.49
N SER A 158 45.90 -18.63 -3.59
CA SER A 158 46.98 -19.52 -4.04
C SER A 158 48.27 -18.74 -4.33
N ASP A 159 48.16 -17.60 -5.01
CA ASP A 159 49.33 -16.78 -5.37
C ASP A 159 49.96 -16.10 -4.14
N ILE A 160 49.15 -15.65 -3.18
CA ILE A 160 49.64 -15.16 -1.88
C ILE A 160 50.41 -16.27 -1.14
N LEU A 161 49.90 -17.50 -1.12
CA LEU A 161 50.58 -18.62 -0.48
C LEU A 161 51.93 -18.93 -1.14
N LYS A 162 52.00 -18.93 -2.48
CA LYS A 162 53.26 -19.09 -3.22
C LYS A 162 54.25 -17.96 -2.91
N LEU A 163 53.79 -16.71 -2.88
CA LEU A 163 54.63 -15.56 -2.55
C LEU A 163 55.16 -15.65 -1.11
N ARG A 164 54.32 -16.03 -0.14
CA ARG A 164 54.74 -16.27 1.24
C ARG A 164 55.79 -17.38 1.33
N ALA A 165 55.62 -18.48 0.62
CA ALA A 165 56.61 -19.55 0.56
C ALA A 165 57.94 -19.07 -0.05
N ASN A 166 57.89 -18.27 -1.13
CA ASN A 166 59.07 -17.68 -1.75
C ASN A 166 59.80 -16.71 -0.81
N ILE A 167 59.07 -15.87 -0.07
CA ILE A 167 59.64 -14.97 0.93
C ILE A 167 60.31 -15.78 2.03
N SER A 168 59.64 -16.78 2.60
CA SER A 168 60.22 -17.66 3.63
C SER A 168 61.50 -18.34 3.14
N HIS A 169 61.49 -18.89 1.92
CA HIS A 169 62.67 -19.49 1.31
C HIS A 169 63.80 -18.47 1.14
N MET A 170 63.49 -17.25 0.70
CA MET A 170 64.49 -16.19 0.56
C MET A 170 65.08 -15.77 1.91
N THR A 171 64.26 -15.62 2.95
CA THR A 171 64.71 -15.32 4.31
C THR A 171 65.65 -16.40 4.83
N THR A 172 65.31 -17.69 4.65
CA THR A 172 66.20 -18.80 5.01
C THR A 172 67.52 -18.75 4.24
N LYS A 173 67.49 -18.41 2.95
CA LYS A 173 68.70 -18.25 2.13
C LYS A 173 69.57 -17.09 2.62
N VAL A 174 68.96 -15.96 2.99
CA VAL A 174 69.67 -14.81 3.57
C VAL A 174 70.31 -15.18 4.91
N ASN A 175 69.59 -15.86 5.80
CA ASN A 175 70.11 -16.29 7.09
C ASN A 175 71.28 -17.26 6.95
N THR A 176 71.16 -18.25 6.06
CA THR A 176 72.27 -19.20 5.80
C THR A 176 73.47 -18.50 5.17
N PHE A 177 73.28 -17.53 4.26
CA PHE A 177 74.37 -16.72 3.75
C PHE A 177 75.03 -15.87 4.84
N ALA A 178 74.25 -15.26 5.73
CA ALA A 178 74.78 -14.51 6.86
C ALA A 178 75.63 -15.42 7.76
N GLU A 179 75.13 -16.60 8.13
CA GLU A 179 75.88 -17.58 8.93
C GLU A 179 77.19 -18.03 8.25
N VAL A 180 77.14 -18.34 6.95
CA VAL A 180 78.34 -18.76 6.19
C VAL A 180 79.34 -17.62 6.09
N ASN A 181 78.87 -16.39 5.87
CA ASN A 181 79.72 -15.21 5.82
C ASN A 181 80.38 -14.93 7.18
N ASP A 182 79.63 -15.05 8.27
CA ASP A 182 80.14 -14.89 9.63
C ASP A 182 81.20 -15.96 9.96
N ARG A 183 80.95 -17.23 9.61
CA ARG A 183 81.94 -18.31 9.78
C ARG A 183 83.21 -18.01 8.99
N LYS A 184 83.09 -17.60 7.72
CA LYS A 184 84.25 -17.23 6.89
C LYS A 184 85.03 -16.06 7.51
N TYR A 185 84.32 -15.03 7.96
CA TYR A 185 84.92 -13.89 8.64
C TYR A 185 85.69 -14.32 9.89
N GLN A 186 85.09 -15.16 10.74
CA GLN A 186 85.74 -15.68 11.95
C GLN A 186 86.98 -16.52 11.62
N CYS A 187 86.94 -17.38 10.60
CA CYS A 187 88.11 -18.17 10.19
C CYS A 187 89.26 -17.28 9.69
N VAL A 188 88.97 -16.30 8.84
CA VAL A 188 89.98 -15.35 8.34
C VAL A 188 90.54 -14.51 9.48
N TRP A 189 89.67 -14.05 10.39
CA TRP A 189 90.10 -13.31 11.56
C TRP A 189 91.02 -14.14 12.46
N GLN A 190 90.67 -15.41 12.69
CA GLN A 190 91.48 -16.31 13.51
C GLN A 190 92.84 -16.57 12.86
N MET A 191 92.86 -16.82 11.55
CA MET A 191 94.11 -17.00 10.79
C MET A 191 95.01 -15.76 10.91
N ASN A 192 94.45 -14.56 10.68
CA ASN A 192 95.19 -13.31 10.80
C ASN A 192 95.65 -13.04 12.25
N LYS A 193 94.82 -13.37 13.23
CA LYS A 193 95.19 -13.28 14.65
C LYS A 193 96.36 -14.22 14.95
N ASP A 194 96.31 -15.46 14.49
CA ASP A 194 97.36 -16.44 14.72
C ASP A 194 98.66 -16.04 14.01
N GLU A 195 98.58 -15.46 12.80
CA GLU A 195 99.73 -14.89 12.09
C GLU A 195 100.35 -13.72 12.86
N CYS A 196 99.54 -12.76 13.31
CA CYS A 196 99.99 -11.65 14.16
C CYS A 196 100.62 -12.16 15.48
N LEU A 197 100.02 -13.17 16.12
CA LEU A 197 100.56 -13.77 17.34
C LEU A 197 101.89 -14.48 17.08
N ASN A 198 102.07 -15.13 15.94
CA ASN A 198 103.33 -15.78 15.59
C ASN A 198 104.43 -14.75 15.33
N VAL A 199 104.14 -13.67 14.59
CA VAL A 199 105.09 -12.55 14.42
C VAL A 199 105.43 -11.92 15.76
N LEU A 200 104.44 -11.72 16.64
CA LEU A 200 104.66 -11.20 17.99
C LEU A 200 105.53 -12.14 18.83
N LYS A 201 105.30 -13.45 18.78
CA LYS A 201 106.17 -14.45 19.45
C LYS A 201 107.59 -14.37 18.94
N SER A 202 107.80 -14.33 17.61
CA SER A 202 109.13 -14.18 17.05
C SER A 202 109.79 -12.85 17.44
N ALA A 203 109.04 -11.75 17.51
CA ALA A 203 109.55 -10.48 17.99
C ALA A 203 109.93 -10.52 19.49
N LEU A 204 109.10 -11.18 20.32
CA LEU A 204 109.39 -11.41 21.74
C LEU A 204 110.58 -12.35 21.96
N GLU A 205 110.75 -13.37 21.12
CA GLU A 205 111.92 -14.26 21.14
C GLU A 205 113.20 -13.50 20.78
N ILE A 206 113.15 -12.63 19.76
CA ILE A 206 114.26 -11.73 19.41
C ILE A 206 114.57 -10.77 20.57
N ASP A 207 113.54 -10.17 21.17
CA ASP A 207 113.69 -9.28 22.33
C ASP A 207 114.27 -10.02 23.54
N GLN A 208 113.83 -11.25 23.80
CA GLN A 208 114.40 -12.11 24.85
C GLN A 208 115.89 -12.39 24.60
N ILE A 209 116.25 -12.78 23.38
CA ILE A 209 117.66 -13.02 23.00
C ILE A 209 118.48 -11.73 23.15
N LEU A 210 117.93 -10.58 22.76
CA LEU A 210 118.63 -9.30 22.82
C LEU A 210 118.85 -8.86 24.28
N VAL A 211 117.83 -8.96 25.13
CA VAL A 211 117.91 -8.63 26.57
C VAL A 211 118.84 -9.58 27.33
N GLU A 212 118.77 -10.89 27.04
CA GLU A 212 119.61 -11.88 27.72
C GLU A 212 121.07 -11.83 27.25
N GLN A 213 121.32 -11.73 25.93
CA GLN A 213 122.68 -11.80 25.37
C GLN A 213 123.45 -10.49 25.38
N HIS A 214 122.79 -9.33 25.16
CA HIS A 214 123.47 -8.04 25.06
C HIS A 214 123.43 -7.21 26.35
N LEU A 215 122.43 -7.41 27.22
CA LEU A 215 122.26 -6.60 28.45
C LEU A 215 122.49 -7.38 29.75
N GLY A 216 122.62 -8.72 29.70
CA GLY A 216 122.92 -9.56 30.87
C GLY A 216 121.83 -9.56 31.95
N LEU A 217 120.61 -9.13 31.62
CA LEU A 217 119.45 -9.07 32.51
C LEU A 217 118.55 -10.29 32.28
N LYS A 218 117.88 -10.77 33.34
CA LYS A 218 116.86 -11.84 33.21
C LYS A 218 115.60 -11.25 32.56
N TRP A 219 115.21 -11.80 31.41
CA TRP A 219 114.03 -11.35 30.67
C TRP A 219 112.73 -11.59 31.47
N GLN A 220 111.79 -10.65 31.38
CA GLN A 220 110.42 -10.79 31.87
C GLN A 220 109.47 -10.53 30.70
N ALA A 221 108.60 -11.50 30.39
CA ALA A 221 107.63 -11.34 29.31
C ALA A 221 106.68 -10.15 29.60
N PRO A 222 106.47 -9.22 28.64
CA PRO A 222 105.45 -8.20 28.77
C PRO A 222 104.06 -8.86 28.86
N VAL A 223 103.28 -8.50 29.87
CA VAL A 223 101.87 -8.91 29.97
C VAL A 223 101.12 -8.20 28.85
N ILE A 224 100.79 -8.91 27.78
CA ILE A 224 99.94 -8.40 26.71
C ILE A 224 98.54 -8.23 27.32
N PRO A 225 97.98 -7.02 27.41
CA PRO A 225 96.64 -6.82 27.94
C PRO A 225 95.60 -7.46 27.01
N ASP A 226 94.72 -8.29 27.59
CA ASP A 226 93.57 -8.94 26.93
C ASP A 226 92.56 -7.95 26.31
N GLU A 227 92.75 -6.64 26.50
CA GLU A 227 91.89 -5.58 25.99
C GLU A 227 91.80 -5.54 24.45
N TYR A 228 92.81 -6.04 23.72
CA TYR A 228 92.76 -6.15 22.26
C TYR A 228 92.01 -7.39 21.74
N ILE A 229 91.68 -8.35 22.60
CA ILE A 229 90.88 -9.53 22.23
C ILE A 229 89.38 -9.23 22.35
N GLN A 230 88.99 -8.28 23.22
CA GLN A 230 87.57 -8.02 23.54
C GLN A 230 86.87 -6.98 22.68
N LYS A 231 87.57 -6.10 21.95
CA LYS A 231 86.90 -5.20 20.99
C LYS A 231 86.61 -5.91 19.67
N LEU A 232 85.83 -6.98 19.72
CA LEU A 232 85.01 -7.32 18.56
C LEU A 232 83.77 -6.43 18.61
N PRO A 233 83.42 -5.70 17.55
CA PRO A 233 82.12 -5.08 17.48
C PRO A 233 81.08 -6.21 17.55
N GLU A 234 80.35 -6.28 18.66
CA GLU A 234 79.04 -6.89 18.76
C GLU A 234 78.09 -6.19 17.78
N LYS A 235 78.31 -6.36 16.48
CA LYS A 235 77.32 -6.04 15.46
C LYS A 235 76.35 -7.23 15.37
N ARG A 236 75.78 -7.63 16.52
CA ARG A 236 74.91 -8.80 16.63
C ARG A 236 73.45 -8.48 16.90
N GLU A 237 73.08 -7.24 17.20
CA GLU A 237 71.72 -6.96 17.69
C GLU A 237 70.81 -6.21 16.71
N LEU A 238 71.34 -5.45 15.74
CA LEU A 238 70.50 -4.56 14.92
C LEU A 238 69.67 -5.23 13.80
N LEU A 239 69.76 -6.55 13.61
CA LEU A 239 68.99 -7.28 12.59
C LEU A 239 68.14 -8.43 13.15
N ARG A 240 68.08 -8.60 14.47
CA ARG A 240 67.34 -9.71 15.11
C ARG A 240 65.93 -9.37 15.58
N THR A 241 65.50 -8.10 15.58
CA THR A 241 64.22 -7.69 16.18
C THR A 241 63.02 -7.60 15.24
N ASP A 242 63.16 -7.79 13.92
CA ASP A 242 62.00 -7.65 13.01
C ASP A 242 61.32 -8.99 12.67
N THR A 243 61.64 -10.06 13.38
CA THR A 243 60.93 -11.34 13.25
C THR A 243 60.18 -11.64 14.55
N LEU A 244 58.94 -11.13 14.64
CA LEU A 244 57.73 -11.77 15.22
C LEU A 244 56.73 -10.74 15.79
N SER A 245 56.04 -10.00 14.90
CA SER A 245 54.64 -9.62 15.12
C SER A 245 53.87 -9.50 13.80
N GLY A 246 54.04 -10.48 12.90
CA GLY A 246 53.16 -10.67 11.76
C GLY A 246 51.98 -11.53 12.17
N GLN A 247 51.09 -10.98 13.00
CA GLN A 247 49.77 -11.58 13.18
C GLN A 247 49.09 -11.67 11.82
N SER A 248 48.44 -12.81 11.60
CA SER A 248 47.45 -13.03 10.55
C SER A 248 46.51 -11.83 10.39
N PRO A 249 46.47 -11.13 9.24
CA PRO A 249 45.33 -10.30 8.90
C PRO A 249 44.27 -11.23 8.32
N ASN A 250 43.62 -11.99 9.22
CA ASN A 250 42.35 -12.65 8.94
C ASN A 250 41.40 -12.39 10.10
N SER A 251 41.23 -11.10 10.36
CA SER A 251 40.14 -10.52 11.13
C SER A 251 39.97 -9.10 10.62
N LEU A 252 39.06 -8.93 9.67
CA LEU A 252 38.22 -7.73 9.69
C LEU A 252 37.51 -7.77 11.05
N SER A 253 38.15 -7.20 12.07
CA SER A 253 37.46 -6.79 13.27
C SER A 253 36.55 -5.63 12.86
N ILE A 254 35.35 -6.00 12.45
CA ILE A 254 34.17 -5.25 12.83
C ILE A 254 34.34 -4.93 14.32
N VAL A 255 34.48 -3.64 14.59
CA VAL A 255 34.61 -3.01 15.90
C VAL A 255 33.79 -3.78 16.94
N SER A 256 34.44 -4.54 17.81
CA SER A 256 33.81 -5.02 19.03
C SER A 256 33.87 -3.86 20.02
N PHE A 257 32.72 -3.25 20.30
CA PHE A 257 32.57 -2.42 21.49
C PHE A 257 32.79 -3.33 22.71
N ASP A 258 33.99 -3.30 23.27
CA ASP A 258 34.37 -4.11 24.44
C ASP A 258 33.91 -3.46 25.76
N ASP A 259 33.21 -2.32 25.70
CA ASP A 259 32.61 -1.64 26.85
C ASP A 259 31.24 -1.05 26.50
N SER A 260 30.17 -1.70 26.96
CA SER A 260 28.79 -1.17 26.84
C SER A 260 28.65 0.22 27.48
N ASN A 261 29.52 0.57 28.44
CA ASN A 261 29.51 1.86 29.11
C ASN A 261 30.16 2.97 28.27
N GLU A 262 31.26 2.69 27.53
CA GLU A 262 31.84 3.66 26.59
C GLU A 262 30.87 3.98 25.46
N CYS A 263 30.19 2.97 24.93
CA CYS A 263 29.21 3.15 23.86
C CYS A 263 28.03 4.02 24.32
N ASN A 264 27.48 3.78 25.51
CA ASN A 264 26.41 4.61 26.07
C ASN A 264 26.85 6.05 26.38
N GLN A 265 28.09 6.25 26.83
CA GLN A 265 28.65 7.58 27.07
C GLN A 265 28.90 8.34 25.75
N ILE A 266 29.38 7.65 24.72
CA ILE A 266 29.54 8.21 23.38
C ILE A 266 28.16 8.56 22.79
N ILE A 267 27.16 7.69 22.95
CA ILE A 267 25.79 7.97 22.53
C ILE A 267 25.21 9.18 23.28
N ASN A 268 25.40 9.28 24.60
CA ASN A 268 24.93 10.43 25.39
C ASN A 268 25.64 11.74 25.00
N THR A 269 26.96 11.71 24.79
CA THR A 269 27.70 12.88 24.31
C THR A 269 27.26 13.29 22.92
N LEU A 270 27.04 12.33 22.00
CA LEU A 270 26.50 12.58 20.68
C LEU A 270 25.07 13.14 20.70
N GLN A 271 24.21 12.69 21.62
CA GLN A 271 22.88 13.26 21.81
C GLN A 271 22.92 14.70 22.35
N VAL A 272 23.85 15.01 23.27
CA VAL A 272 24.05 16.37 23.77
C VAL A 272 24.61 17.27 22.66
N VAL A 273 25.56 16.77 21.86
CA VAL A 273 26.08 17.47 20.69
C VAL A 273 24.97 17.72 19.66
N LEU A 274 24.11 16.74 19.38
CA LEU A 274 22.96 16.93 18.49
C LEU A 274 21.99 18.02 19.01
N LYS A 275 21.74 18.09 20.32
CA LYS A 275 20.90 19.15 20.92
C LYS A 275 21.55 20.53 20.83
N GLN A 276 22.87 20.62 21.02
CA GLN A 276 23.58 21.90 21.05
C GLN A 276 24.02 22.38 19.64
N ALA A 277 24.19 21.46 18.69
CA ALA A 277 24.64 21.69 17.32
C ALA A 277 23.50 21.92 16.32
N GLY A 278 22.30 22.32 16.78
CA GLY A 278 21.20 22.72 15.91
C GLY A 278 21.52 23.93 15.01
N PHE A 279 22.59 24.68 15.32
CA PHE A 279 23.09 25.79 14.52
C PHE A 279 23.92 25.36 13.28
N LEU A 280 24.44 24.12 13.27
CA LEU A 280 25.29 23.60 12.19
C LEU A 280 24.49 22.93 11.05
N ILE A 281 23.17 22.88 11.16
CA ILE A 281 22.30 22.29 10.14
C ILE A 281 21.90 23.36 9.15
N ASP A 282 22.33 23.21 7.90
CA ASP A 282 22.00 24.14 6.82
C ASP A 282 20.47 24.17 6.57
N LYS A 283 19.93 25.37 6.29
CA LYS A 283 18.47 25.60 6.14
C LYS A 283 17.86 24.81 4.97
N THR A 284 18.69 24.38 4.04
CA THR A 284 18.35 23.51 2.90
C THR A 284 18.17 22.04 3.32
N ALA A 285 19.01 21.55 4.23
CA ALA A 285 18.93 20.20 4.79
C ALA A 285 17.71 20.05 5.70
N ILE A 286 17.37 21.07 6.51
CA ILE A 286 16.17 21.07 7.38
C ILE A 286 14.87 20.81 6.57
N LYS A 287 14.73 21.41 5.38
CA LYS A 287 13.56 21.22 4.50
C LYS A 287 13.46 19.82 3.88
N LEU A 288 14.58 19.10 3.76
CA LEU A 288 14.61 17.73 3.25
C LEU A 288 14.39 16.71 4.38
N ILE A 289 14.81 17.06 5.59
CA ILE A 289 14.74 16.24 6.81
C ILE A 289 13.33 16.21 7.42
N GLU A 290 12.50 17.23 7.17
CA GLU A 290 11.14 17.32 7.73
C GLU A 290 10.21 16.15 7.30
N LYS A 291 10.54 15.45 6.21
CA LYS A 291 9.77 14.35 5.63
C LYS A 291 10.10 12.95 6.17
N TYR A 292 11.15 12.79 6.99
CA TYR A 292 11.64 11.48 7.46
C TYR A 292 11.37 11.24 8.96
N ALA A 293 11.52 9.99 9.44
CA ALA A 293 11.29 9.60 10.84
C ALA A 293 12.41 10.14 11.76
N GLU A 294 12.10 10.44 13.03
CA GLU A 294 13.03 11.11 13.97
C GLU A 294 14.41 10.42 14.09
N GLU A 295 14.46 9.09 14.03
CA GLU A 295 15.70 8.30 14.08
C GLU A 295 16.60 8.54 12.85
N GLU A 296 16.01 8.67 11.66
CA GLU A 296 16.73 8.97 10.42
C GLU A 296 17.18 10.43 10.39
N LYS A 297 16.42 11.34 11.03
CA LYS A 297 16.83 12.74 11.23
C LYS A 297 18.09 12.82 12.08
N HIS A 298 18.17 12.04 13.16
CA HIS A 298 19.34 12.04 14.04
C HIS A 298 20.59 11.55 13.35
N ILE A 299 20.50 10.51 12.52
CA ILE A 299 21.65 9.96 11.76
C ILE A 299 22.14 10.97 10.71
N VAL A 300 21.24 11.59 9.95
CA VAL A 300 21.62 12.58 8.93
C VAL A 300 22.16 13.86 9.55
N CYS A 301 21.63 14.27 10.71
CA CYS A 301 22.18 15.40 11.47
C CYS A 301 23.58 15.07 12.02
N LEU A 302 23.80 13.83 12.49
CA LEU A 302 25.09 13.37 12.96
C LEU A 302 26.14 13.39 11.84
N ASP A 303 25.77 12.91 10.65
CA ASP A 303 26.65 12.88 9.48
C ASP A 303 27.01 14.29 8.98
N ASN A 304 26.04 15.22 8.97
CA ASN A 304 26.30 16.63 8.66
C ASN A 304 27.18 17.31 9.72
N VAL A 305 26.96 17.02 11.00
CA VAL A 305 27.78 17.55 12.10
C VAL A 305 29.20 16.97 12.03
N PHE A 306 29.37 15.70 11.70
CA PHE A 306 30.69 15.09 11.51
C PHE A 306 31.42 15.65 10.30
N ASN A 307 30.72 15.89 9.19
CA ASN A 307 31.30 16.58 8.03
C ASN A 307 31.69 18.03 8.34
N ALA A 308 30.88 18.76 9.11
CA ALA A 308 31.18 20.14 9.51
C ALA A 308 32.32 20.23 10.55
N LEU A 309 32.45 19.22 11.42
CA LEU A 309 33.53 19.11 12.41
C LEU A 309 34.79 18.41 11.86
N GLY A 310 34.73 17.85 10.65
CA GLY A 310 35.85 17.17 10.00
C GLY A 310 36.27 15.86 10.68
N ILE A 311 35.32 15.14 11.31
CA ILE A 311 35.61 13.93 12.08
C ILE A 311 35.37 12.70 11.20
N SER A 312 36.45 12.03 10.78
CA SER A 312 36.39 10.79 9.98
C SER A 312 36.88 9.55 10.75
N ASN A 313 37.54 9.73 11.90
CA ASN A 313 38.18 8.65 12.66
C ASN A 313 37.61 8.50 14.08
N TRP A 314 37.50 7.25 14.54
CA TRP A 314 37.08 6.91 15.91
C TRP A 314 38.01 7.48 17.00
N ASP A 315 39.28 7.68 16.69
CA ASP A 315 40.23 8.33 17.61
C ASP A 315 39.94 9.83 17.80
N ASP A 316 39.41 10.49 16.78
CA ASP A 316 39.02 11.90 16.88
C ASP A 316 37.71 12.06 17.67
N LEU A 317 36.84 11.05 17.63
CA LEU A 317 35.67 10.95 18.50
C LEU A 317 36.05 10.74 19.98
N ARG A 318 37.10 9.95 20.26
CA ARG A 318 37.66 9.81 21.63
C ARG A 318 38.26 11.13 22.12
N LYS A 319 39.01 11.86 21.29
CA LYS A 319 39.51 13.20 21.63
C LYS A 319 38.39 14.21 21.87
N LEU A 320 37.30 14.13 21.09
CA LEU A 320 36.11 14.95 21.30
C LEU A 320 35.46 14.66 22.66
N LYS A 321 35.35 13.38 23.02
CA LYS A 321 34.86 12.95 24.34
C LYS A 321 35.72 13.53 25.46
N ASP A 322 37.04 13.39 25.39
CA ASP A 322 37.96 13.90 26.42
C ASP A 322 37.84 15.42 26.60
N ARG A 323 37.73 16.17 25.49
CA ARG A 323 37.55 17.63 25.53
C ARG A 323 36.17 18.05 26.04
N PHE A 324 35.12 17.31 25.70
CA PHE A 324 33.78 17.57 26.24
C PHE A 324 33.69 17.24 27.73
N GLU A 325 34.39 16.20 28.21
CA GLU A 325 34.50 15.90 29.64
C GLU A 325 35.28 16.99 30.40
N GLU A 326 36.33 17.57 29.80
CA GLU A 326 37.02 18.75 30.35
C GLU A 326 36.09 19.97 30.46
N ILE A 327 35.28 20.23 29.42
CA ILE A 327 34.34 21.37 29.39
C ILE A 327 33.19 21.17 30.38
N MET A 328 32.67 19.94 30.52
CA MET A 328 31.62 19.62 31.49
C MET A 328 32.12 19.70 32.93
N LYS A 329 33.38 19.30 33.20
CA LYS A 329 34.04 19.53 34.49
C LYS A 329 34.19 21.03 34.76
N CYS A 330 34.56 21.84 33.78
CA CYS A 330 34.64 23.30 33.94
C CYS A 330 33.29 23.96 34.26
N ARG A 331 32.16 23.42 33.77
CA ARG A 331 30.83 23.96 34.10
C ARG A 331 30.41 23.70 35.55
N GLN A 332 30.88 22.61 36.18
CA GLN A 332 30.60 22.33 37.60
C GLN A 332 31.42 23.20 38.57
N TYR A 333 32.55 23.77 38.12
CA TYR A 333 33.37 24.69 38.92
C TYR A 333 33.08 26.18 38.67
N GLY A 334 32.07 26.53 37.86
CA GLY A 334 31.68 27.91 37.54
C GLY A 334 30.43 28.44 38.24
N LEU A 335 29.85 27.70 39.20
CA LEU A 335 28.59 28.04 39.88
C LEU A 335 28.74 28.37 41.39
N ASN A 336 29.97 28.42 41.90
CA ASN A 336 30.28 28.80 43.28
C ASN A 336 31.13 30.08 43.33
N ASP A 337 30.57 31.21 42.91
CA ASP A 337 30.81 32.51 43.57
C ASP A 337 30.00 33.61 42.88
N THR A 338 28.82 33.88 43.44
CA THR A 338 28.23 35.22 43.59
C THR A 338 26.97 35.06 44.45
N SER A 339 27.17 34.98 45.76
CA SER A 339 26.09 34.95 46.74
C SER A 339 25.69 36.38 47.14
N SER A 340 24.36 36.61 47.20
CA SER A 340 23.66 37.60 48.05
C SER A 340 23.85 39.09 47.69
N LYS A 341 22.88 40.00 47.80
CA LYS A 341 21.46 40.04 48.22
C LYS A 341 20.99 41.49 47.93
N THR A 342 19.69 41.67 47.63
CA THR A 342 18.82 42.87 47.89
C THR A 342 19.25 44.21 47.25
N ASP A 343 18.39 45.08 46.75
CA ASP A 343 16.94 45.25 46.72
C ASP A 343 16.71 46.35 45.66
N ASP A 344 15.67 46.25 44.84
CA ASP A 344 14.70 47.34 44.75
C ASP A 344 13.52 46.96 43.86
N SER A 345 12.35 47.23 44.43
CA SER A 345 11.03 46.98 43.89
C SER A 345 10.73 47.91 42.71
N ILE A 346 9.95 47.42 41.74
CA ILE A 346 8.75 48.06 41.12
C ILE A 346 8.24 47.14 40.00
N MET A 347 7.13 46.45 40.27
CA MET A 347 6.08 46.09 39.29
C MET A 347 5.14 47.32 39.14
N PRO A 348 4.21 47.46 38.15
CA PRO A 348 3.63 46.46 37.23
C PRO A 348 3.54 47.04 35.77
N LYS A 349 2.95 46.48 34.69
CA LYS A 349 1.65 45.82 34.47
C LYS A 349 1.62 45.09 33.11
N SER A 350 0.68 44.16 33.06
CA SER A 350 0.01 43.55 31.90
C SER A 350 -0.57 44.56 30.87
N ASP A 351 -0.67 44.11 29.63
CA ASP A 351 -1.85 44.16 28.74
C ASP A 351 -1.55 43.21 27.56
N TYR A 352 -2.15 42.03 27.44
CA TYR A 352 -3.41 41.70 26.77
C TYR A 352 -3.62 42.27 25.35
N SER A 353 -3.85 41.32 24.44
CA SER A 353 -4.68 41.37 23.22
C SER A 353 -4.09 41.84 21.90
N ASP A 354 -4.11 40.89 20.94
CA ASP A 354 -4.71 40.97 19.60
C ASP A 354 -4.94 42.37 19.01
N GLU A 355 -4.36 42.62 17.82
CA GLU A 355 -5.09 42.68 16.55
C GLU A 355 -4.22 43.26 15.40
N GLN A 356 -4.45 42.73 14.19
CA GLN A 356 -4.10 43.29 12.85
C GLN A 356 -2.60 43.16 12.45
N PHE A 357 -2.17 42.48 11.37
CA PHE A 357 -2.77 42.08 10.09
C PHE A 357 -2.12 40.78 9.59
#